data_AF-A0A1Z7M559-F1
#
_entry.id   AF-A0A1Z7M559-F1
#
_cell.length_a   1.000
_cell.length_b   1.000
_cell.length_c   1.000
_cell.angle_alpha   90.00
_cell.angle_beta   90.00
_cell.angle_gamma   90.00
#
_symmetry.space_group_name_H-M   'P 1'
#
loop_
_entity.id
_entity.type
_entity.pdbx_description
1 polymer ?
#
loop_
_entity_poly.entity_id
_entity_poly.type
_entity_poly.pdbx_seq_one_letter_code
_entity_poly.pdbx_strand_id
1 'polypeptide(L)'
;MEQKFRKASFVMEPYIEGVLKRDLIPYQRRHKGDHAEFGIAISNRRFREVVEDALCEKQKAESHSGIPVYSLRTVRNREKRARLAALYGRNGFRILKADQRAWSDYIG
;
A
#
# COMPACT_ATOMS: atom_id res chain seq x y z
N MET A 1 17.65 -6.78 13.18
CA MET A 1 16.95 -5.55 12.75
C MET A 1 16.15 -5.03 13.92
N GLU A 2 16.38 -3.78 14.33
CA GLU A 2 15.64 -3.14 15.43
C GLU A 2 14.18 -2.89 15.01
N GLN A 3 13.22 -3.29 15.85
CA GLN A 3 11.81 -2.97 15.62
C GLN A 3 11.58 -1.48 15.85
N LYS A 4 11.18 -0.75 14.81
CA LYS A 4 10.82 0.66 14.92
C LYS A 4 9.32 0.82 14.85
N PHE A 5 8.75 1.50 15.84
CA PHE A 5 7.34 1.87 15.85
C PHE A 5 7.09 3.04 14.90
N ARG A 6 6.08 2.89 14.05
CA ARG A 6 5.67 3.88 13.05
C ARG A 6 4.23 4.28 13.29
N LYS A 7 4.01 5.60 13.36
CA LYS A 7 2.68 6.16 13.56
C LYS A 7 1.86 6.05 12.28
N ALA A 8 0.59 5.70 12.44
CA ALA A 8 -0.43 5.66 11.41
C ALA A 8 -1.72 6.24 11.99
N SER A 9 -2.44 7.04 11.19
CA SER A 9 -3.78 7.47 11.59
C SER A 9 -4.73 6.26 11.63
N PHE A 10 -5.76 6.32 12.48
CA PHE A 10 -6.79 5.27 12.54
C PHE A 10 -7.47 5.03 11.18
N VAL A 11 -7.56 6.07 10.34
CA VAL A 11 -8.06 5.95 8.96
C VAL A 11 -7.18 5.04 8.11
N MET A 12 -5.85 5.11 8.28
CA MET A 12 -4.89 4.32 7.50
C MET A 12 -4.60 2.95 8.11
N GLU A 13 -4.87 2.76 9.40
CA GLU A 13 -4.64 1.52 10.15
C GLU A 13 -5.15 0.26 9.43
N PRO A 14 -6.44 0.14 9.05
CA PRO A 14 -6.95 -1.10 8.46
C PRO A 14 -6.29 -1.42 7.11
N TYR A 15 -5.90 -0.40 6.35
CA TYR A 15 -5.24 -0.57 5.06
C TYR A 15 -3.78 -1.01 5.22
N ILE A 16 -3.05 -0.40 6.14
CA ILE A 16 -1.68 -0.81 6.47
C ILE A 16 -1.68 -2.24 7.00
N GLU A 17 -2.61 -2.57 7.90
CA GLU A 17 -2.75 -3.93 8.41
C GLU A 17 -3.05 -4.93 7.29
N GLY A 18 -3.97 -4.60 6.38
CA GLY A 18 -4.30 -5.44 5.23
C GLY A 18 -3.07 -5.75 4.35
N VAL A 19 -2.25 -4.74 4.06
CA VAL A 19 -1.02 -4.94 3.27
C VAL A 19 0.00 -5.79 4.03
N LEU A 20 0.20 -5.55 5.32
CA LEU A 20 1.14 -6.33 6.14
C LEU A 20 0.73 -7.81 6.20
N LYS A 21 -0.55 -8.09 6.39
CA LYS A 21 -1.12 -9.45 6.37
C LYS A 21 -0.95 -10.09 4.99
N ARG A 22 -1.29 -9.38 3.91
CA ARG A 22 -1.17 -9.85 2.52
C ARG A 22 0.27 -10.22 2.16
N ASP A 23 1.23 -9.41 2.61
CA ASP A 23 2.65 -9.58 2.28
C ASP A 23 3.39 -10.45 3.31
N LEU A 24 2.67 -11.04 4.27
CA LEU A 24 3.20 -11.89 5.36
C LEU A 24 4.33 -11.20 6.14
N ILE A 25 4.20 -9.89 6.37
CA ILE A 25 5.17 -9.09 7.11
C ILE A 25 4.81 -9.13 8.60
N PRO A 26 5.68 -9.67 9.49
CA PRO A 26 5.42 -9.64 10.92
C PRO A 26 5.38 -8.21 11.46
N TYR A 27 4.36 -7.89 12.25
CA TYR A 27 4.19 -6.58 12.87
C TYR A 27 3.64 -6.69 14.29
N GLN A 28 3.98 -5.72 15.13
CA GLN A 28 3.29 -5.44 16.38
C GLN A 28 2.40 -4.21 16.17
N ARG A 29 1.19 -4.23 16.73
CA ARG A 29 0.30 -3.07 16.71
C ARG A 29 0.02 -2.61 18.14
N ARG A 30 0.03 -1.29 18.34
CA ARG A 30 -0.41 -0.65 19.59
C ARG A 30 -1.27 0.57 19.23
N HIS A 31 -2.19 0.93 20.11
CA HIS A 31 -2.95 2.17 19.99
C HIS A 31 -2.45 3.16 21.04
N LYS A 32 -2.21 4.40 20.63
CA LYS A 32 -1.80 5.49 21.52
C LYS A 32 -2.65 6.71 21.26
N GLY A 33 -3.54 7.03 22.19
CA GLY A 33 -4.37 8.24 22.17
C GLY A 33 -5.16 8.36 20.87
N ASP A 34 -4.65 9.18 19.95
CA ASP A 34 -5.24 9.58 18.68
C ASP A 34 -4.70 8.83 17.44
N HIS A 35 -3.77 7.88 17.60
CA HIS A 35 -3.16 7.15 16.49
C HIS A 35 -2.84 5.69 16.81
N ALA A 36 -2.61 4.90 15.75
CA ALA A 36 -2.06 3.57 15.82
C ALA A 36 -0.54 3.61 15.60
N GLU A 37 0.20 2.71 16.27
CA GLU A 37 1.62 2.50 16.07
C GLU A 37 1.88 1.06 15.61
N PHE A 38 2.62 0.92 14.52
CA PHE A 38 3.05 -0.36 13.97
C PHE A 38 4.55 -0.56 14.20
N GLY A 39 4.92 -1.52 15.04
CA GLY A 39 6.29 -1.98 15.23
C GLY A 39 6.65 -3.02 14.17
N ILE A 40 7.49 -2.64 13.21
CA ILE A 40 7.81 -3.52 12.07
C ILE A 40 9.33 -3.61 11.92
N ALA A 41 9.85 -4.82 11.74
CA ALA A 41 11.28 -5.09 11.53
C ALA A 41 11.66 -5.04 10.04
N ILE A 42 11.26 -3.97 9.33
CA ILE A 42 11.62 -3.75 7.91
C ILE A 42 12.34 -2.41 7.72
N SER A 43 13.05 -2.28 6.60
CA SER A 43 13.72 -1.03 6.24
C SER A 43 12.73 0.11 5.97
N ASN A 44 13.16 1.36 6.15
CA ASN A 44 12.37 2.55 5.82
C ASN A 44 11.83 2.52 4.37
N ARG A 45 12.65 2.02 3.44
CA ARG A 45 12.26 1.88 2.03
C ARG A 45 11.07 0.94 1.88
N ARG A 46 11.13 -0.24 2.50
CA ARG A 46 10.06 -1.23 2.43
C ARG A 46 8.81 -0.78 3.18
N PHE A 47 8.97 -0.05 4.28
CA PHE A 47 7.83 0.58 4.96
C PHE A 47 7.13 1.62 4.09
N ARG A 48 7.86 2.45 3.34
CA ARG A 48 7.25 3.37 2.37
C ARG A 48 6.43 2.62 1.31
N GLU A 49 6.92 1.49 0.84
CA GLU A 49 6.18 0.64 -0.11
C GLU A 49 4.89 0.07 0.50
N VAL A 50 4.91 -0.33 1.78
CA VAL A 50 3.70 -0.77 2.49
C VAL A 50 2.68 0.37 2.62
N VAL A 51 3.13 1.57 2.97
CA VAL A 51 2.24 2.75 3.09
C VAL A 51 1.67 3.14 1.73
N GLU A 52 2.46 3.07 0.66
CA GLU A 52 2.04 3.33 -0.70
C GLU A 52 0.97 2.33 -1.17
N ASP A 53 1.18 1.03 -0.90
CA ASP A 53 0.18 0.00 -1.18
C ASP A 53 -1.09 0.18 -0.34
N ALA A 54 -0.97 0.63 0.91
CA ALA A 54 -2.11 0.91 1.77
C ALA A 54 -2.94 2.09 1.25
N LEU A 55 -2.29 3.13 0.71
CA LEU A 55 -2.97 4.23 0.04
C LEU A 55 -3.72 3.77 -1.22
N CYS A 56 -3.15 2.82 -1.96
CA CYS A 56 -3.81 2.21 -3.10
C CYS A 56 -5.09 1.46 -2.69
N GLU A 57 -5.01 0.63 -1.64
CA GLU A 57 -6.20 -0.07 -1.12
C GLU A 57 -7.25 0.90 -0.60
N LYS A 58 -6.85 1.98 0.08
CA LYS A 58 -7.78 3.04 0.51
C LYS A 58 -8.52 3.65 -0.69
N GLN A 59 -7.81 4.08 -1.72
CA GLN A 59 -8.43 4.69 -2.90
C GLN A 59 -9.35 3.72 -3.65
N LYS A 60 -8.96 2.43 -3.70
CA LYS A 60 -9.79 1.36 -4.26
C LYS A 60 -11.09 1.20 -3.47
N ALA A 61 -11.01 1.17 -2.13
CA ALA A 61 -12.18 1.10 -1.25
C ALA A 61 -13.09 2.32 -1.44
N GLU A 62 -12.54 3.54 -1.50
CA GLU A 62 -13.30 4.76 -1.75
C GLU A 62 -14.00 4.75 -3.12
N SER A 63 -13.38 4.15 -4.14
CA SER A 63 -13.93 4.12 -5.50
C SER A 63 -15.11 3.14 -5.68
N HIS A 64 -15.30 2.17 -4.77
CA HIS A 64 -16.33 1.11 -4.83
C HIS A 64 -16.40 0.30 -6.15
N SER A 65 -15.50 0.53 -7.10
CA SER A 65 -15.57 -0.02 -8.45
C SER A 65 -15.00 -1.45 -8.55
N GLY A 66 -14.38 -1.94 -7.47
CA GLY A 66 -13.62 -3.18 -7.44
C GLY A 66 -12.38 -3.21 -8.35
N ILE A 67 -12.02 -2.08 -8.96
CA ILE A 67 -10.86 -1.96 -9.84
C ILE A 67 -9.61 -1.76 -8.96
N PRO A 68 -8.56 -2.59 -9.10
CA PRO A 68 -7.35 -2.41 -8.33
C PRO A 68 -6.69 -1.06 -8.64
N VAL A 69 -6.15 -0.42 -7.61
CA VAL A 69 -5.37 0.81 -7.75
C VAL A 69 -3.92 0.44 -7.54
N TYR A 70 -3.02 0.92 -8.38
CA TYR A 70 -1.57 0.71 -8.28
C TYR A 70 -0.83 2.04 -8.27
N SER A 71 0.26 2.09 -7.51
CA SER A 71 1.25 3.16 -7.61
C SER A 71 2.08 3.04 -8.88
N LEU A 72 2.69 4.14 -9.31
CA LEU A 72 3.60 4.13 -10.47
C LEU A 72 4.77 3.16 -10.26
N ARG A 73 5.30 3.09 -9.03
CA ARG A 73 6.34 2.11 -8.66
C ARG A 73 5.86 0.68 -8.88
N THR A 74 4.64 0.36 -8.47
CA THR A 74 4.04 -0.97 -8.65
C THR A 74 3.81 -1.29 -10.12
N VAL A 75 3.37 -0.32 -10.92
CA VAL A 75 3.18 -0.51 -12.37
C VAL A 75 4.52 -0.75 -13.09
N ARG A 76 5.57 -0.02 -12.71
CA ARG A 76 6.93 -0.17 -13.25
C ARG A 76 7.57 -1.50 -12.86
N ASN A 77 7.19 -2.09 -11.73
CA ASN A 77 7.63 -3.41 -11.30
C ASN A 77 6.74 -4.51 -11.92
N ARG A 78 7.19 -5.10 -13.03
CA ARG A 78 6.43 -6.12 -13.78
C ARG A 78 6.05 -7.33 -12.93
N GLU A 79 6.95 -7.80 -12.08
CA GLU A 79 6.72 -8.98 -11.21
C GLU A 79 5.64 -8.69 -10.16
N LYS A 80 5.76 -7.55 -9.47
CA LYS A 80 4.77 -7.13 -8.47
C LYS A 80 3.41 -6.92 -9.11
N ARG A 81 3.36 -6.28 -10.29
CA ARG A 81 2.11 -6.05 -11.04
C ARG A 81 1.45 -7.36 -11.43
N ALA A 82 2.20 -8.33 -11.95
CA ALA A 82 1.66 -9.64 -12.33
C ALA A 82 1.09 -10.39 -11.11
N ARG A 83 1.82 -10.38 -9.98
CA ARG A 83 1.34 -10.98 -8.72
C ARG A 83 0.05 -10.34 -8.23
N LEU A 84 -0.06 -9.00 -8.28
CA LEU A 84 -1.26 -8.30 -7.85
C LEU A 84 -2.43 -8.48 -8.83
N ALA A 85 -2.18 -8.52 -10.14
CA ALA A 85 -3.20 -8.83 -11.14
C ALA A 85 -3.80 -10.24 -10.92
N ALA A 86 -2.95 -11.22 -10.60
CA ALA A 86 -3.39 -12.56 -10.22
C ALA A 86 -4.18 -12.56 -8.90
N LEU A 87 -3.71 -11.81 -7.89
CA LEU A 87 -4.38 -11.71 -6.59
C LEU A 87 -5.79 -11.09 -6.69
N TYR A 88 -5.95 -10.04 -7.49
CA TYR A 88 -7.23 -9.36 -7.69
C TYR A 88 -8.08 -9.96 -8.82
N GLY A 89 -7.55 -10.94 -9.57
CA GLY A 89 -8.22 -11.56 -10.71
C GLY A 89 -8.58 -10.56 -11.82
N ARG A 90 -7.86 -9.44 -11.93
CA ARG A 90 -8.17 -8.35 -12.88
C ARG A 90 -6.90 -7.80 -13.53
N ASN A 91 -6.97 -7.64 -14.85
CA ASN A 91 -5.89 -7.05 -15.65
C ASN A 91 -5.97 -5.51 -15.73
N GLY A 92 -7.17 -4.93 -15.57
CA GLY A 92 -7.36 -3.49 -15.54
C GLY A 92 -7.03 -2.90 -14.16
N PHE A 93 -6.34 -1.76 -14.14
CA PHE A 93 -6.00 -1.05 -12.91
C PHE A 93 -6.17 0.46 -13.08
N ARG A 94 -6.30 1.16 -11.96
CA ARG A 94 -6.23 2.62 -11.88
C ARG A 94 -4.90 3.04 -11.26
N ILE A 95 -4.42 4.22 -11.61
CA ILE A 95 -3.24 4.80 -10.98
C ILE A 95 -3.64 5.51 -9.68
N LEU A 96 -2.80 5.39 -8.66
CA LEU A 96 -2.91 6.16 -7.42
C LEU A 96 -2.96 7.66 -7.77
N LYS A 97 -3.92 8.41 -7.21
CA LYS A 97 -4.13 9.83 -7.53
C LYS A 97 -2.84 10.66 -7.38
N ALA A 98 -2.04 10.37 -6.35
CA ALA A 98 -0.75 11.02 -6.12
C ALA A 98 0.27 10.82 -7.26
N ASP A 99 0.17 9.72 -7.99
CA ASP A 99 1.07 9.34 -9.08
C ASP A 99 0.51 9.69 -10.46
N GLN A 100 -0.68 10.28 -10.58
CA GLN A 100 -1.31 10.56 -11.88
C GLN A 100 -0.45 11.44 -12.78
N ARG A 101 0.21 12.45 -12.21
CA ARG A 101 1.08 13.36 -12.96
C ARG A 101 2.29 12.61 -13.53
N ALA A 102 3.01 11.89 -12.66
CA ALA A 102 4.17 11.11 -13.06
C ALA A 102 3.81 9.95 -14.01
N TRP A 103 2.59 9.42 -13.93
CA TRP A 103 2.06 8.48 -14.90
C TRP A 103 1.82 9.12 -16.26
N SER A 104 1.19 10.30 -16.30
CA SER A 104 0.98 11.06 -17.54
C SER A 104 2.30 11.34 -18.25
N ASP A 105 3.32 11.76 -17.50
CA ASP A 105 4.68 12.00 -18.03
C ASP A 105 5.39 10.70 -18.47
N TYR A 106 4.95 9.54 -17.99
CA TYR A 106 5.53 8.24 -18.33
C TYR A 106 4.92 7.60 -19.58
N ILE A 107 3.66 7.92 -19.91
CA ILE A 107 2.96 7.38 -21.09
C ILE A 107 2.90 8.33 -22.28
N GLY A 108 3.18 9.62 -22.07
CA GLY A 108 3.33 10.64 -23.11
C GLY A 108 4.77 10.75 -23.58
#